data_AF-H8FSV4-F1
#
_entry.id   AF-H8FSV4-F1
#
_cell.length_a   1.000
_cell.length_b   1.000
_cell.length_c   1.000
_cell.angle_alpha   90.00
_cell.angle_beta   90.00
_cell.angle_gamma   90.00
#
_symmetry.space_group_name_H-M   'P 1'
#
loop_
_entity.id
_entity.type
_entity.pdbx_description
1 polymer ?
#
loop_
_entity_poly.entity_id
_entity_poly.type
_entity_poly.pdbx_seq_one_letter_code
_entity_poly.pdbx_strand_id
1 'polypeptide(L)'
;MITPPLHSLSRMPLAAVMSGLLAASCAPTHSTPQLIQSNTPSVTYRYSADQELVQANQSAASYCYQYQATPRTKTFSTEMDGSKTVVFECVRVATAPPPSPSPVPYNPTQVYSVRSDQELIDASRNAQSYCQSNGAQQVSSTISTVSNGIRTATFQCLPR
;
A
#
# COMPACT_ATOMS: atom_id res chain seq x y z
N MET A 1 10.35 37.89 75.75
CA MET A 1 9.59 39.08 75.31
C MET A 1 10.09 39.38 73.90
N ILE A 2 9.29 39.45 72.83
CA ILE A 2 7.82 39.55 72.69
C ILE A 2 7.31 38.57 71.59
N THR A 3 6.02 38.20 71.66
CA THR A 3 5.24 37.44 70.64
C THR A 3 3.80 37.99 70.59
N PRO A 4 2.94 37.61 69.60
CA PRO A 4 3.20 36.91 68.35
C PRO A 4 3.31 37.93 67.19
N PRO A 5 2.36 38.20 66.25
CA PRO A 5 1.05 37.60 65.91
C PRO A 5 1.06 36.71 64.62
N LEU A 6 -0.09 36.12 64.30
CA LEU A 6 -0.45 35.47 63.04
C LEU A 6 -1.05 36.48 62.03
N HIS A 7 -1.07 36.13 60.74
CA HIS A 7 -2.21 36.42 59.86
C HIS A 7 -2.62 35.17 59.08
N SER A 8 -3.90 34.83 59.13
CA SER A 8 -4.50 33.71 58.40
C SER A 8 -5.20 34.23 57.14
N LEU A 9 -4.93 33.61 55.99
CA LEU A 9 -5.66 33.83 54.75
C LEU A 9 -6.05 32.49 54.14
N SER A 10 -7.22 32.01 54.55
CA SER A 10 -7.85 30.80 54.00
C SER A 10 -8.79 31.16 52.86
N ARG A 11 -8.55 30.58 51.67
CA ARG A 11 -9.53 29.90 50.80
C ARG A 11 -8.93 29.57 49.42
N MET A 12 -9.11 28.32 48.98
CA MET A 12 -9.02 27.94 47.57
C MET A 12 -10.21 28.52 46.78
N PRO A 13 -10.12 28.58 45.44
CA PRO A 13 -10.83 27.55 44.67
C PRO A 13 -9.99 26.89 43.56
N LEU A 14 -10.49 25.75 43.07
CA LEU A 14 -10.04 25.10 41.83
C LEU A 14 -10.22 26.04 40.61
N ALA A 15 -9.29 25.97 39.66
CA ALA A 15 -9.48 26.47 38.30
C ALA A 15 -8.85 25.50 37.29
N ALA A 16 -9.67 25.09 36.31
CA ALA A 16 -9.46 23.99 35.35
C ALA A 16 -8.04 23.80 34.78
N VAL A 17 -7.58 22.54 34.81
CA VAL A 17 -6.58 22.04 33.85
C VAL A 17 -7.25 21.97 32.47
N MET A 18 -7.01 22.96 31.61
CA MET A 18 -7.40 22.85 30.20
C MET A 18 -6.41 21.94 29.46
N SER A 19 -6.74 20.65 29.42
CA SER A 19 -6.10 19.69 28.53
C SER A 19 -6.29 20.15 27.07
N GLY A 20 -5.25 20.73 26.47
CA GLY A 20 -5.25 21.03 25.05
C GLY A 20 -5.47 19.75 24.27
N LEU A 21 -6.53 19.68 23.45
CA LEU A 21 -6.83 18.49 22.67
C LEU A 21 -5.69 18.29 21.66
N LEU A 22 -4.87 17.27 21.90
CA LEU A 22 -4.06 16.69 20.85
C LEU A 22 -5.02 16.13 19.80
N ALA A 23 -5.24 16.89 18.73
CA ALA A 23 -5.92 16.42 17.55
C ALA A 23 -5.07 15.28 16.97
N ALA A 24 -5.38 14.04 17.37
CA ALA A 24 -4.77 12.86 16.81
C ALA A 24 -5.09 12.84 15.31
N SER A 25 -4.12 13.25 14.50
CA SER A 25 -4.23 13.22 13.05
C SER A 25 -4.28 11.76 12.64
N CYS A 26 -5.49 11.25 12.43
CA CYS A 26 -5.74 9.95 11.82
C CYS A 26 -5.36 9.99 10.33
N ALA A 27 -4.08 10.23 10.07
CA ALA A 27 -3.46 9.84 8.82
C ALA A 27 -3.73 8.34 8.64
N PRO A 28 -4.21 7.88 7.47
CA PRO A 28 -4.44 6.47 7.25
C PRO A 28 -3.10 5.75 7.41
N THR A 29 -2.99 4.95 8.47
CA THR A 29 -1.85 4.06 8.66
C THR A 29 -1.91 3.01 7.57
N HIS A 30 -1.18 3.22 6.48
CA HIS A 30 -0.99 2.23 5.43
C HIS A 30 -0.30 1.02 6.05
N SER A 31 -1.10 0.03 6.44
CA SER A 31 -0.61 -1.27 6.88
C SER A 31 0.10 -1.99 5.73
N THR A 32 0.95 -2.94 6.08
CA THR A 32 1.55 -3.87 5.11
C THR A 32 0.64 -5.10 4.93
N PRO A 33 0.54 -5.69 3.74
CA PRO A 33 -0.23 -6.91 3.53
C PRO A 33 0.29 -8.04 4.41
N GLN A 34 -0.61 -8.77 5.06
CA GLN A 34 -0.23 -9.87 5.95
C GLN A 34 0.00 -11.14 5.13
N LEU A 35 1.19 -11.73 5.22
CA LEU A 35 1.44 -13.06 4.67
C LEU A 35 0.69 -14.09 5.53
N ILE A 36 -0.33 -14.74 4.96
CA ILE A 36 -1.13 -15.77 5.64
C ILE A 36 -0.55 -17.17 5.40
N GLN A 37 -0.04 -17.42 4.19
CA GLN A 37 0.48 -18.74 3.82
C GLN A 37 1.54 -18.66 2.72
N SER A 38 2.51 -19.56 2.77
CA SER A 38 3.49 -19.80 1.69
C SER A 38 3.66 -21.31 1.47
N ASN A 39 3.07 -21.82 0.39
CA ASN A 39 3.14 -23.22 -0.02
C ASN A 39 3.65 -23.27 -1.46
N THR A 40 4.92 -23.60 -1.68
CA THR A 40 5.54 -23.62 -3.02
C THR A 40 4.70 -24.42 -4.03
N PRO A 41 4.33 -23.86 -5.21
CA PRO A 41 4.74 -22.58 -5.80
C PRO A 41 3.67 -21.47 -5.63
N SER A 42 3.21 -21.17 -4.42
CA SER A 42 2.16 -20.15 -4.18
C SER A 42 2.31 -19.43 -2.84
N VAL A 43 1.87 -18.17 -2.79
CA VAL A 43 1.81 -17.33 -1.58
C VAL A 43 0.45 -16.63 -1.48
N THR A 44 -0.07 -16.57 -0.25
CA THR A 44 -1.38 -15.98 0.07
C THR A 44 -1.18 -14.77 0.97
N TYR A 45 -1.62 -13.62 0.52
CA TYR A 45 -1.62 -12.37 1.30
C TYR A 45 -3.05 -11.95 1.65
N ARG A 46 -3.23 -11.45 2.87
CA ARG A 46 -4.43 -10.75 3.32
C ARG A 46 -4.20 -9.25 3.24
N TYR A 47 -5.22 -8.53 2.78
CA TYR A 47 -5.20 -7.09 2.59
C TYR A 47 -6.57 -6.48 2.89
N SER A 48 -6.57 -5.20 3.21
CA SER A 48 -7.73 -4.37 3.56
C SER A 48 -7.83 -3.14 2.64
N ALA A 49 -6.69 -2.68 2.11
CA ALA A 49 -6.56 -1.50 1.27
C ALA A 49 -5.87 -1.81 -0.06
N ASP A 50 -6.07 -0.95 -1.05
CA ASP A 50 -5.54 -1.14 -2.40
C ASP A 50 -4.00 -1.00 -2.48
N GLN A 51 -3.40 -0.15 -1.65
CA GLN A 51 -1.95 -0.09 -1.47
C GLN A 51 -1.37 -1.43 -0.98
N GLU A 52 -2.05 -2.11 -0.06
CA GLU A 52 -1.63 -3.42 0.43
C GLU A 52 -1.68 -4.47 -0.68
N LEU A 53 -2.66 -4.40 -1.59
CA LEU A 53 -2.71 -5.29 -2.75
C LEU A 53 -1.57 -5.04 -3.75
N VAL A 54 -1.22 -3.78 -4.01
CA VAL A 54 -0.03 -3.43 -4.82
C VAL A 54 1.25 -3.93 -4.16
N GLN A 55 1.40 -3.74 -2.85
CA GLN A 55 2.56 -4.23 -2.09
C GLN A 55 2.62 -5.76 -2.02
N ALA A 56 1.46 -6.45 -1.99
CA ALA A 56 1.37 -7.90 -2.03
C ALA A 56 1.85 -8.45 -3.39
N ASN A 57 1.54 -7.78 -4.51
CA ASN A 57 2.07 -8.13 -5.83
C ASN A 57 3.60 -7.95 -5.91
N GLN A 58 4.14 -6.87 -5.34
CA GLN A 58 5.61 -6.64 -5.27
C GLN A 58 6.31 -7.69 -4.39
N SER A 59 5.67 -8.09 -3.30
CA SER A 59 6.17 -9.12 -2.37
C SER A 59 6.11 -10.52 -3.02
N ALA A 60 5.02 -10.84 -3.72
CA ALA A 60 4.88 -12.05 -4.53
C ALA A 60 5.88 -12.09 -5.68
N ALA A 61 6.20 -10.95 -6.32
CA ALA A 61 7.26 -10.88 -7.33
C ALA A 61 8.63 -11.22 -6.74
N SER A 62 8.95 -10.66 -5.57
CA SER A 62 10.20 -10.93 -4.84
C SER A 62 10.30 -12.39 -4.36
N TYR A 63 9.18 -13.01 -4.00
CA TYR A 63 9.11 -14.44 -3.66
C TYR A 63 9.29 -15.32 -4.90
N CYS A 64 8.53 -15.09 -5.97
CA CYS A 64 8.60 -15.93 -7.18
C CYS A 64 9.93 -15.81 -7.93
N TYR A 65 10.64 -14.68 -7.82
CA TYR A 65 11.98 -14.49 -8.38
C TYR A 65 12.98 -15.57 -7.90
N GLN A 66 12.86 -16.03 -6.64
CA GLN A 66 13.69 -17.09 -6.06
C GLN A 66 13.58 -18.43 -6.82
N TYR A 67 12.48 -18.63 -7.56
CA TYR A 67 12.18 -19.85 -8.32
C TYR A 67 12.29 -19.66 -9.85
N GLN A 68 12.88 -18.54 -10.28
CA GLN A 68 12.93 -18.09 -11.69
C GLN A 68 11.52 -17.99 -12.32
N ALA A 69 10.57 -17.45 -11.55
CA ALA A 69 9.16 -17.41 -11.89
C ALA A 69 8.55 -16.01 -11.66
N THR A 70 7.41 -15.75 -12.32
CA THR A 70 6.61 -14.54 -12.15
C THR A 70 5.33 -14.83 -11.37
N PRO A 71 4.83 -13.90 -10.53
CA PRO A 71 3.57 -14.09 -9.81
C PRO A 71 2.39 -13.93 -10.77
N ARG A 72 1.61 -14.99 -10.94
CA ARG A 72 0.29 -14.95 -11.58
C ARG A 72 -0.78 -14.91 -10.50
N THR A 73 -1.80 -14.07 -10.65
CA THR A 73 -2.96 -14.09 -9.75
C THR A 73 -3.72 -15.40 -9.94
N LYS A 74 -4.00 -16.14 -8.85
CA LYS A 74 -4.71 -17.43 -8.88
C LYS A 74 -6.15 -17.32 -8.41
N THR A 75 -6.40 -16.58 -7.33
CA THR A 75 -7.76 -16.22 -6.88
C THR A 75 -7.73 -15.00 -5.96
N PHE A 76 -8.90 -14.39 -5.81
CA PHE A 76 -9.24 -13.44 -4.75
C PHE A 76 -10.37 -14.03 -3.90
N SER A 77 -10.37 -13.73 -2.60
CA SER A 77 -11.53 -13.95 -1.72
C SER A 77 -11.81 -12.70 -0.89
N THR A 78 -13.01 -12.60 -0.35
CA THR A 78 -13.40 -11.61 0.66
C THR A 78 -13.85 -12.36 1.90
N GLU A 79 -13.22 -12.05 3.03
CA GLU A 79 -13.48 -12.69 4.32
C GLU A 79 -14.71 -12.05 5.00
N MET A 80 -15.29 -12.73 5.99
CA MET A 80 -16.50 -12.26 6.68
C MET A 80 -16.33 -10.93 7.42
N ASP A 81 -15.11 -10.53 7.73
CA ASP A 81 -14.77 -9.24 8.36
C ASP A 81 -14.51 -8.10 7.34
N GLY A 82 -14.77 -8.33 6.06
CA GLY A 82 -14.62 -7.35 4.98
C GLY A 82 -13.18 -7.16 4.48
N SER A 83 -12.19 -7.79 5.13
CA SER A 83 -10.86 -7.91 4.54
C SER A 83 -10.86 -8.89 3.35
N LYS A 84 -9.80 -8.86 2.55
CA LYS A 84 -9.66 -9.66 1.34
C LYS A 84 -8.40 -10.52 1.42
N THR A 85 -8.41 -11.63 0.69
CA THR A 85 -7.21 -12.44 0.45
C THR A 85 -6.92 -12.56 -1.03
N VAL A 86 -5.64 -12.63 -1.40
CA VAL A 86 -5.16 -12.85 -2.76
C VAL A 86 -4.12 -13.97 -2.74
N VAL A 87 -4.29 -14.93 -3.64
CA VAL A 87 -3.33 -16.02 -3.85
C VAL A 87 -2.56 -15.74 -5.14
N PHE A 88 -1.25 -15.67 -5.05
CA PHE A 88 -0.36 -15.65 -6.21
C PHE A 88 0.29 -17.01 -6.39
N GLU A 89 0.43 -17.43 -7.65
CA GLU A 89 1.11 -18.65 -8.07
C GLU A 89 2.35 -18.29 -8.89
N CYS A 90 3.49 -18.87 -8.53
CA CYS A 90 4.76 -18.63 -9.20
C CYS A 90 4.85 -19.47 -10.48
N VAL A 91 4.47 -18.89 -11.61
CA VAL A 91 4.55 -19.54 -12.92
C VAL A 91 5.87 -19.21 -13.60
N ARG A 92 6.52 -20.23 -14.19
CA ARG A 92 7.63 -20.00 -15.11
C ARG A 92 7.08 -19.51 -16.45
N VAL A 93 7.26 -18.24 -16.76
CA VAL A 93 7.10 -17.73 -18.12
C VAL A 93 8.25 -18.24 -18.98
N ALA A 94 7.93 -18.87 -20.11
CA ALA A 94 8.93 -19.11 -21.15
C ALA A 94 9.40 -17.75 -21.70
N THR A 95 10.69 -17.64 -22.01
CA THR A 95 11.30 -16.38 -22.45
C THR A 95 10.79 -15.97 -23.84
N ALA A 96 9.68 -15.24 -23.88
CA ALA A 96 9.23 -14.56 -25.08
C ALA A 96 10.29 -13.53 -25.52
N PRO A 97 10.54 -13.35 -26.84
CA PRO A 97 11.40 -12.28 -27.30
C PRO A 97 10.84 -10.92 -26.84
N PRO A 98 11.69 -9.97 -26.43
CA PRO A 98 11.21 -8.66 -25.98
C PRO A 98 10.45 -7.96 -27.12
N PRO A 99 9.31 -7.30 -26.84
CA PRO A 99 8.62 -6.53 -27.86
C PRO A 99 9.52 -5.40 -28.34
N SER A 100 9.60 -5.20 -29.67
CA SER A 100 10.39 -4.11 -30.24
C SER A 100 9.91 -2.75 -29.69
N PRO A 101 10.80 -1.89 -29.18
CA PRO A 101 10.41 -0.65 -28.55
C PRO A 101 9.82 0.33 -29.58
N SER A 102 8.51 0.55 -29.51
CA SER A 102 7.87 1.69 -30.17
C SER A 102 8.34 2.98 -29.49
N PRO A 103 8.68 4.06 -30.24
CA PRO A 103 9.19 5.31 -29.69
C PRO A 103 8.08 6.15 -29.03
N VAL A 104 7.58 5.68 -27.89
CA VAL A 104 6.68 6.44 -27.00
C VAL A 104 7.55 7.33 -26.10
N PRO A 105 7.25 8.63 -25.93
CA PRO A 105 7.98 9.48 -24.98
C PRO A 105 7.96 8.89 -23.57
N TYR A 106 9.10 9.00 -22.86
CA TYR A 106 9.18 8.55 -21.47
C TYR A 106 8.24 9.38 -20.59
N ASN A 107 7.30 8.71 -19.93
CA ASN A 107 6.39 9.31 -18.96
C ASN A 107 6.63 8.65 -17.58
N PRO A 108 7.22 9.37 -16.60
CA PRO A 108 7.45 8.84 -15.26
C PRO A 108 6.17 8.62 -14.44
N THR A 109 5.00 9.09 -14.90
CA THR A 109 3.72 9.00 -14.17
C THR A 109 2.71 8.19 -14.98
N GLN A 110 2.56 6.91 -14.65
CA GLN A 110 1.63 5.99 -15.30
C GLN A 110 0.28 6.01 -14.56
N VAL A 111 -0.80 6.37 -15.26
CA VAL A 111 -2.15 6.54 -14.66
C VAL A 111 -3.13 5.57 -15.29
N TYR A 112 -3.85 4.80 -14.46
CA TYR A 112 -4.83 3.80 -14.88
C TYR A 112 -6.16 4.01 -14.16
N SER A 113 -7.26 3.87 -14.89
CA SER A 113 -8.61 3.75 -14.34
C SER A 113 -8.96 2.27 -14.17
N VAL A 114 -9.12 1.81 -12.93
CA VAL A 114 -9.36 0.40 -12.59
C VAL A 114 -10.65 0.22 -11.82
N ARG A 115 -11.41 -0.84 -12.09
CA ARG A 115 -12.67 -1.17 -11.40
C ARG A 115 -12.49 -2.34 -10.46
N SER A 116 -11.85 -3.41 -10.92
CA SER A 116 -11.58 -4.61 -10.13
C SER A 116 -10.18 -4.65 -9.50
N ASP A 117 -10.02 -5.51 -8.51
CA ASP A 117 -8.74 -5.78 -7.85
C ASP A 117 -7.75 -6.50 -8.79
N GLN A 118 -8.28 -7.25 -9.77
CA GLN A 118 -7.50 -7.81 -10.88
C GLN A 118 -6.95 -6.71 -11.81
N GLU A 119 -7.77 -5.74 -12.21
CA GLU A 119 -7.31 -4.59 -13.02
C GLU A 119 -6.23 -3.78 -12.29
N LEU A 120 -6.34 -3.59 -10.96
CA LEU A 120 -5.31 -2.92 -10.17
C LEU A 120 -3.97 -3.69 -10.16
N ILE A 121 -4.04 -5.01 -10.03
CA ILE A 121 -2.87 -5.89 -10.11
C ILE A 121 -2.20 -5.84 -11.48
N ASP A 122 -2.99 -5.91 -12.57
CA ASP A 122 -2.43 -5.89 -13.92
C ASP A 122 -1.92 -4.49 -14.30
N ALA A 123 -2.57 -3.42 -13.86
CA ALA A 123 -2.05 -2.05 -13.94
C ALA A 123 -0.71 -1.92 -13.19
N SER A 124 -0.59 -2.49 -11.98
CA SER A 124 0.69 -2.49 -11.25
C SER A 124 1.79 -3.29 -11.97
N ARG A 125 1.48 -4.43 -12.59
CA ARG A 125 2.45 -5.21 -13.38
C ARG A 125 2.89 -4.46 -14.63
N ASN A 126 1.94 -3.81 -15.32
CA ASN A 126 2.21 -2.99 -16.50
C ASN A 126 3.07 -1.77 -16.15
N ALA A 127 2.78 -1.06 -15.06
CA ALA A 127 3.59 0.04 -14.56
C ALA A 127 5.02 -0.42 -14.21
N GLN A 128 5.15 -1.53 -13.48
CA GLN A 128 6.46 -2.10 -13.12
C GLN A 128 7.30 -2.46 -14.36
N SER A 129 6.67 -3.09 -15.37
CA SER A 129 7.30 -3.43 -16.66
C SER A 129 7.69 -2.17 -17.46
N TYR A 130 6.84 -1.15 -17.47
CA TYR A 130 7.13 0.14 -18.11
C TYR A 130 8.33 0.83 -17.44
N CYS A 131 8.37 0.91 -16.11
CA CYS A 131 9.53 1.49 -15.42
C CYS A 131 10.82 0.71 -15.77
N GLN A 132 10.80 -0.62 -15.66
CA GLN A 132 11.98 -1.46 -15.89
C GLN A 132 12.51 -1.37 -17.32
N SER A 133 11.64 -1.37 -18.33
CA SER A 133 12.03 -1.21 -19.75
C SER A 133 12.60 0.18 -20.07
N ASN A 134 12.35 1.18 -19.23
CA ASN A 134 12.93 2.52 -19.31
C ASN A 134 14.06 2.76 -18.28
N GLY A 135 14.62 1.69 -17.68
CA GLY A 135 15.74 1.77 -16.73
C GLY A 135 15.38 2.24 -15.31
N ALA A 136 14.09 2.47 -15.04
CA ALA A 136 13.54 3.00 -13.79
C ALA A 136 12.97 1.91 -12.88
N GLN A 137 12.59 2.29 -11.65
CA GLN A 137 11.79 1.49 -10.73
C GLN A 137 10.50 2.19 -10.33
N GLN A 138 9.43 1.40 -10.15
CA GLN A 138 8.19 1.85 -9.53
C GLN A 138 8.44 2.06 -8.03
N VAL A 139 8.28 3.29 -7.54
CA VAL A 139 8.55 3.66 -6.13
C VAL A 139 7.30 4.03 -5.33
N SER A 140 6.24 4.45 -6.00
CA SER A 140 5.02 4.97 -5.36
C SER A 140 3.78 4.57 -6.16
N SER A 141 2.68 4.33 -5.45
CA SER A 141 1.36 4.06 -6.01
C SER A 141 0.28 4.80 -5.22
N THR A 142 -0.18 5.93 -5.73
CA THR A 142 -1.35 6.64 -5.19
C THR A 142 -2.60 6.06 -5.81
N ILE A 143 -3.62 5.76 -5.00
CA ILE A 143 -4.87 5.16 -5.45
C ILE A 143 -6.00 5.98 -4.84
N SER A 144 -6.95 6.39 -5.69
CA SER A 144 -8.04 7.29 -5.30
C SER A 144 -9.36 6.82 -5.91
N THR A 145 -10.37 6.60 -5.07
CA THR A 145 -11.71 6.19 -5.52
C THR A 145 -12.53 7.42 -5.91
N VAL A 146 -13.01 7.46 -7.15
CA VAL A 146 -13.99 8.46 -7.59
C VAL A 146 -15.42 7.95 -7.40
N SER A 147 -16.39 8.86 -7.35
CA SER A 147 -17.77 8.63 -6.86
C SER A 147 -18.61 7.61 -7.65
N ASN A 148 -18.10 7.11 -8.78
CA ASN A 148 -18.73 6.06 -9.59
C ASN A 148 -18.13 4.65 -9.33
N GLY A 149 -17.31 4.48 -8.28
CA GLY A 149 -16.66 3.21 -7.93
C GLY A 149 -15.44 2.87 -8.79
N ILE A 150 -15.08 3.71 -9.77
CA ILE A 150 -13.80 3.59 -10.47
C ILE A 150 -12.69 4.11 -9.54
N ARG A 151 -11.53 3.46 -9.58
CA ARG A 151 -10.32 3.87 -8.86
C ARG A 151 -9.30 4.38 -9.86
N THR A 152 -8.70 5.53 -9.58
CA THR A 152 -7.54 6.05 -10.34
C THR A 152 -6.28 5.64 -9.62
N ALA A 153 -5.51 4.74 -10.23
CA ALA A 153 -4.22 4.26 -9.75
C ALA A 153 -3.09 4.97 -10.51
N THR A 154 -2.25 5.71 -9.78
CA THR A 154 -1.13 6.49 -10.31
C THR A 154 0.17 5.91 -9.79
N PHE A 155 1.00 5.40 -10.69
CA PHE A 155 2.31 4.80 -10.39
C PHE A 155 3.44 5.72 -10.84
N GLN A 156 4.45 5.90 -10.01
CA GLN A 156 5.62 6.73 -10.30
C GLN A 156 6.86 5.87 -10.57
N CYS A 157 7.46 6.06 -11.75
CA CYS A 157 8.78 5.54 -12.11
C CYS A 157 9.86 6.58 -11.76
N LEU A 158 10.80 6.22 -10.88
CA LEU A 158 12.02 6.99 -10.63
C LEU A 158 13.26 6.24 -11.16
N PRO A 159 14.35 6.96 -11.50
CA PRO A 159 15.66 6.36 -11.71
C PRO A 159 16.09 5.47 -10.54
N ARG A 160 16.99 4.53 -10.84
CA ARG A 160 17.62 3.60 -9.90
C ARG A 160 18.82 4.21 -9.17
#